data_AF-A0A3R8KVR2-F1
#
_entry.id   AF-A0A3R8KVR2-F1
#
_cell.length_a   1.000
_cell.length_b   1.000
_cell.length_c   1.000
_cell.angle_alpha   90.00
_cell.angle_beta   90.00
_cell.angle_gamma   90.00
#
_symmetry.space_group_name_H-M   'P 1'
#
loop_
_entity.id
_entity.type
_entity.pdbx_description
1 polymer ?
#
loop_
_entity_poly.entity_id
_entity_poly.type
_entity_poly.pdbx_seq_one_letter_code
_entity_poly.pdbx_strand_id
1 'polypeptide(L)'
;MKKEEILKKSRKENNGQDLYEKEVMKTGGEAGFYTVWIFAAVFALLQMLLCREWNYAVFVLAGGFSATVYTVKARRQKQSQDVKKAAGWWICTALCSVLHFCQMFGVIS
;
A
#
# COMPACT_ATOMS: atom_id res chain seq x y z
N MET A 1 -14.49 -3.60 -35.63
CA MET A 1 -13.69 -4.55 -34.82
C MET A 1 -14.41 -4.81 -33.52
N LYS A 2 -14.60 -6.07 -33.14
CA LYS A 2 -15.17 -6.44 -31.84
C LYS A 2 -14.10 -6.34 -30.73
N LYS A 3 -14.50 -6.03 -29.49
CA LYS A 3 -13.60 -5.87 -28.32
C LYS A 3 -12.56 -7.00 -28.19
N GLU A 4 -12.97 -8.24 -28.43
CA GLU A 4 -12.07 -9.40 -28.35
C GLU A 4 -10.98 -9.42 -29.42
N GLU A 5 -11.26 -8.91 -30.63
CA GLU A 5 -10.26 -8.85 -31.70
C GLU A 5 -9.15 -7.85 -31.35
N ILE A 6 -9.52 -6.74 -30.71
CA ILE A 6 -8.58 -5.72 -30.23
C ILE A 6 -7.69 -6.31 -29.12
N LEU A 7 -8.27 -7.02 -28.15
CA LEU A 7 -7.51 -7.65 -27.06
C LEU A 7 -6.56 -8.75 -27.59
N LYS A 8 -7.00 -9.58 -28.54
CA LYS A 8 -6.14 -10.60 -29.17
C LYS A 8 -4.97 -9.97 -29.92
N LYS A 9 -5.21 -8.90 -30.69
CA LYS A 9 -4.16 -8.18 -31.39
C LYS A 9 -3.15 -7.54 -30.42
N SER A 10 -3.64 -6.87 -29.38
CA SER A 10 -2.81 -6.28 -28.32
C SER A 10 -1.92 -7.32 -27.62
N ARG A 11 -2.45 -8.50 -27.29
CA ARG A 11 -1.67 -9.58 -26.67
C ARG A 11 -0.58 -10.10 -27.62
N LYS A 12 -0.89 -10.27 -28.91
CA LYS A 12 0.09 -10.71 -29.92
C LYS A 12 1.23 -9.70 -30.07
N GLU A 13 0.93 -8.40 -30.01
CA GLU A 13 1.90 -7.32 -30.09
C GLU A 13 2.74 -7.16 -28.81
N ASN A 14 2.18 -7.50 -27.63
CA ASN A 14 2.85 -7.35 -26.34
C ASN A 14 3.38 -8.67 -25.76
N ASN A 15 3.88 -9.56 -26.61
CA ASN A 15 4.50 -10.83 -26.22
C ASN A 15 3.60 -11.69 -25.28
N GLY A 16 2.32 -11.75 -25.60
CA GLY A 16 1.30 -12.48 -24.83
C GLY A 16 0.79 -11.75 -23.58
N GLN A 17 1.30 -10.55 -23.26
CA GLN A 17 0.87 -9.80 -22.09
C GLN A 17 -0.47 -9.10 -22.33
N ASP A 18 -1.37 -9.21 -21.35
CA ASP A 18 -2.61 -8.44 -21.32
C ASP A 18 -2.36 -7.08 -20.65
N LEU A 19 -2.22 -6.03 -21.46
CA LEU A 19 -2.02 -4.67 -20.96
C LEU A 19 -3.27 -4.12 -20.26
N TYR A 20 -4.47 -4.49 -20.73
CA TYR A 20 -5.71 -4.02 -20.14
C TYR A 20 -5.86 -4.56 -18.72
N GLU A 21 -5.58 -5.85 -18.50
CA GLU A 21 -5.61 -6.45 -17.17
C GLU A 21 -4.57 -5.82 -16.24
N LYS A 22 -3.36 -5.54 -16.73
CA LYS A 22 -2.32 -4.83 -15.95
C LYS A 22 -2.77 -3.43 -15.54
N GLU A 23 -3.44 -2.71 -16.43
CA GLU A 23 -3.93 -1.36 -16.15
C GLU A 23 -5.06 -1.38 -15.11
N VAL A 24 -6.02 -2.28 -15.25
CA VAL A 24 -7.08 -2.49 -14.24
C VAL A 24 -6.47 -2.81 -12.86
N MET A 25 -5.49 -3.71 -12.80
CA MET A 25 -4.80 -4.05 -11.55
C MET A 25 -3.99 -2.86 -10.99
N LYS A 26 -3.41 -2.02 -11.85
CA LYS A 26 -2.69 -0.81 -11.43
C LYS A 26 -3.67 0.21 -10.83
N THR A 27 -4.76 0.52 -11.52
CA THR A 27 -5.78 1.46 -11.04
C THR A 27 -6.43 0.95 -9.75
N GLY A 28 -6.73 -0.35 -9.69
CA GLY A 28 -7.23 -1.00 -8.47
C GLY A 28 -6.24 -0.91 -7.31
N GLY A 29 -4.94 -1.11 -7.58
CA GLY A 29 -3.88 -0.94 -6.60
C GLY A 29 -3.74 0.50 -6.09
N GLU A 30 -3.83 1.49 -6.97
CA GLU A 30 -3.81 2.91 -6.59
C GLU A 30 -5.04 3.30 -5.77
N ALA A 31 -6.24 2.90 -6.20
CA ALA A 31 -7.47 3.12 -5.44
C ALA A 31 -7.44 2.42 -4.07
N GLY A 32 -6.93 1.18 -4.03
CA GLY A 32 -6.73 0.43 -2.80
C GLY A 32 -5.77 1.11 -1.82
N PHE A 33 -4.66 1.65 -2.34
CA PHE A 33 -3.72 2.44 -1.52
C PHE A 33 -4.42 3.64 -0.87
N TYR A 34 -5.15 4.46 -1.63
CA TYR A 34 -5.87 5.60 -1.06
C TYR A 34 -6.95 5.18 -0.07
N THR A 35 -7.69 4.12 -0.40
CA THR A 35 -8.74 3.58 0.47
C THR A 35 -8.18 3.19 1.84
N VAL A 36 -7.09 2.41 1.88
CA VAL A 36 -6.44 2.00 3.13
C VAL A 36 -6.04 3.22 3.97
N TRP A 37 -5.43 4.23 3.36
CA TRP A 37 -4.98 5.43 4.08
C TRP A 37 -6.13 6.31 4.58
N ILE A 38 -7.23 6.41 3.82
CA ILE A 38 -8.44 7.13 4.26
C ILE A 38 -9.04 6.43 5.48
N PHE A 39 -9.26 5.12 5.41
CA PHE A 39 -9.79 4.36 6.55
C PHE A 39 -8.84 4.39 7.75
N ALA A 40 -7.53 4.31 7.51
CA ALA A 40 -6.54 4.42 8.57
C ALA A 40 -6.63 5.76 9.31
N ALA A 41 -6.74 6.87 8.56
CA ALA A 41 -6.91 8.20 9.15
C ALA A 41 -8.23 8.31 9.92
N VAL A 42 -9.34 7.83 9.35
CA VAL A 42 -10.66 7.86 10.01
C VAL A 42 -10.62 7.08 11.33
N PHE A 43 -10.08 5.86 11.33
CA PHE A 43 -10.01 5.06 12.56
C PHE A 43 -9.06 5.66 13.60
N ALA A 44 -7.92 6.22 13.18
CA ALA A 44 -7.02 6.91 14.09
C ALA A 44 -7.69 8.13 14.74
N LEU A 45 -8.44 8.92 13.96
CA LEU A 45 -9.20 10.07 14.47
C LEU A 45 -10.31 9.63 15.44
N LEU A 46 -11.07 8.60 15.09
CA LEU A 46 -12.13 8.08 15.96
C LEU A 46 -11.56 7.56 17.29
N GLN A 47 -10.45 6.81 17.26
CA GLN A 47 -9.83 6.31 18.48
C GLN A 47 -9.26 7.44 19.35
N MET A 48 -8.69 8.46 18.74
CA MET A 48 -8.25 9.65 19.47
C MET A 48 -9.42 10.37 20.13
N LEU A 49 -10.55 10.54 19.44
CA LEU A 49 -11.72 11.25 19.98
C LEU A 49 -12.46 10.45 21.06
N LEU A 50 -12.63 9.13 20.87
CA LEU A 50 -13.44 8.27 21.73
C LEU A 50 -12.64 7.66 22.88
N CYS A 51 -11.40 7.24 22.61
CA CYS A 51 -10.57 6.51 23.56
C CYS A 51 -9.43 7.38 24.13
N ARG A 52 -9.17 8.58 23.57
CA ARG A 52 -8.04 9.45 23.94
C ARG A 52 -6.67 8.79 23.78
N GLU A 53 -6.58 7.81 22.89
CA GLU A 53 -5.37 7.05 22.61
C GLU A 53 -5.01 7.13 21.13
N TRP A 54 -3.73 7.05 20.82
CA TRP A 54 -3.28 6.96 19.44
C TRP A 54 -3.34 5.51 18.95
N ASN A 55 -3.91 5.25 17.76
CA ASN A 55 -3.93 3.89 17.20
C ASN A 55 -2.68 3.63 16.34
N TYR A 56 -1.56 3.24 16.95
CA TYR A 56 -0.36 2.90 16.20
C TYR A 56 -0.52 1.65 15.32
N ALA A 57 -1.36 0.67 15.72
CA ALA A 57 -1.55 -0.57 14.97
C ALA A 57 -2.10 -0.34 13.55
N VAL A 58 -3.04 0.59 13.40
CA VAL A 58 -3.61 0.94 12.09
C VAL A 58 -2.54 1.49 11.14
N PHE A 59 -1.59 2.28 11.66
CA PHE A 59 -0.45 2.77 10.87
C PHE A 59 0.59 1.69 10.57
N VAL A 60 0.76 0.70 11.45
CA VAL A 60 1.60 -0.49 11.16
C VAL A 60 1.04 -1.26 9.98
N LEU A 61 -0.28 -1.51 9.94
CA LEU A 61 -0.92 -2.24 8.85
C LEU A 61 -0.87 -1.46 7.53
N ALA A 62 -1.25 -0.17 7.56
CA ALA A 62 -1.22 0.69 6.37
C ALA A 62 0.22 0.92 5.84
N GLY A 63 1.17 1.13 6.76
CA GLY A 63 2.59 1.26 6.46
C GLY A 63 3.18 -0.02 5.89
N GLY A 64 2.89 -1.17 6.48
CA GLY A 64 3.36 -2.49 6.03
C GLY A 64 2.81 -2.88 4.66
N PHE A 65 1.53 -2.59 4.40
CA PHE A 65 0.94 -2.71 3.06
C PHE A 65 1.71 -1.85 2.05
N SER A 66 1.92 -0.57 2.38
CA SER A 66 2.64 0.38 1.52
C SER A 66 4.09 -0.08 1.25
N ALA A 67 4.79 -0.52 2.29
CA ALA A 67 6.16 -1.05 2.19
C ALA A 67 6.23 -2.26 1.26
N THR A 68 5.25 -3.17 1.35
CA THR A 68 5.16 -4.37 0.50
C THR A 68 4.93 -3.98 -0.96
N VAL A 69 3.99 -3.08 -1.23
CA VAL A 69 3.70 -2.60 -2.60
C VAL A 69 4.95 -2.00 -3.24
N TYR A 70 5.64 -1.10 -2.55
CA TYR A 70 6.86 -0.48 -3.09
C TYR A 70 8.03 -1.47 -3.19
N THR A 71 8.12 -2.47 -2.31
CA THR A 71 9.13 -3.54 -2.43
C THR A 71 8.91 -4.37 -3.68
N VAL A 72 7.66 -4.78 -3.97
CA VAL A 72 7.31 -5.52 -5.20
C VAL A 72 7.59 -4.65 -6.43
N LYS A 73 7.22 -3.37 -6.38
CA LYS A 73 7.45 -2.43 -7.47
C LYS A 73 8.94 -2.23 -7.73
N ALA A 74 9.75 -2.04 -6.69
CA ALA A 74 11.21 -1.93 -6.79
C ALA A 74 11.84 -3.19 -7.41
N ARG A 75 11.40 -4.39 -7.01
CA ARG A 75 11.90 -5.65 -7.59
C ARG A 75 11.57 -5.80 -9.06
N ARG A 76 10.38 -5.37 -9.50
CA ARG A 76 9.92 -5.51 -10.89
C ARG A 76 10.43 -4.40 -11.81
N GLN A 77 10.44 -3.16 -11.35
CA GLN A 77 10.78 -1.98 -12.17
C GLN A 77 12.26 -1.57 -12.06
N LYS A 78 13.00 -2.13 -11.10
CA LYS A 78 14.43 -1.82 -10.82
C LYS A 78 14.73 -0.31 -10.69
N GLN A 79 13.72 0.49 -10.34
CA GLN A 79 13.88 1.93 -10.16
C GLN A 79 14.40 2.24 -8.74
N SER A 80 15.46 3.02 -8.64
CA SER A 80 16.06 3.44 -7.36
C SER A 80 15.07 4.22 -6.47
N GLN A 81 14.14 4.96 -7.07
CA GLN A 81 13.13 5.72 -6.33
C GLN A 81 12.17 4.81 -5.54
N ASP A 82 11.77 3.68 -6.09
CA ASP A 82 10.87 2.75 -5.40
C ASP A 82 11.59 2.03 -4.25
N VAL A 83 12.89 1.80 -4.36
CA VAL A 83 13.72 1.26 -3.27
C VAL A 83 13.75 2.23 -2.08
N LYS A 84 13.96 3.53 -2.36
CA LYS A 84 13.96 4.57 -1.30
C LYS A 84 12.60 4.67 -0.62
N LYS A 85 11.51 4.63 -1.39
CA LYS A 85 10.13 4.64 -0.85
C LYS A 85 9.85 3.39 -0.01
N ALA A 86 10.25 2.21 -0.48
CA ALA A 86 10.10 0.97 0.27
C ALA A 86 10.84 1.02 1.60
N ALA A 87 12.11 1.47 1.59
CA ALA A 87 12.90 1.63 2.80
C ALA A 87 12.26 2.61 3.80
N GLY A 88 11.78 3.77 3.31
CA GLY A 88 11.08 4.74 4.14
C GLY A 88 9.84 4.15 4.80
N TRP A 89 9.00 3.45 4.05
CA TRP A 89 7.80 2.80 4.61
C TRP A 89 8.14 1.69 5.61
N TRP A 90 9.18 0.89 5.37
CA TRP A 90 9.64 -0.10 6.34
C TRP A 90 10.12 0.53 7.65
N ILE A 91 10.87 1.63 7.57
CA ILE A 91 11.32 2.37 8.76
C ILE A 91 10.11 2.91 9.53
N CYS A 92 9.17 3.59 8.87
CA CYS A 92 7.96 4.10 9.51
C CYS A 92 7.13 2.99 10.15
N THR A 93 6.99 1.85 9.46
CA THR A 93 6.26 0.69 9.97
C THR A 93 6.94 0.12 11.21
N ALA A 94 8.27 -0.05 11.19
CA ALA A 94 9.02 -0.54 12.33
C ALA A 94 8.91 0.40 13.55
N LEU A 95 9.00 1.72 13.32
CA LEU A 95 8.80 2.72 14.38
C LEU A 95 7.38 2.65 14.96
N CYS A 96 6.35 2.59 14.13
CA CYS A 96 4.96 2.44 14.59
C CYS A 96 4.75 1.12 15.35
N SER A 97 5.42 0.04 14.94
CA SER A 97 5.35 -1.24 15.66
C SER A 97 5.93 -1.12 17.06
N VAL A 98 7.10 -0.48 17.20
CA VAL A 98 7.69 -0.21 18.52
C VAL A 98 6.75 0.62 19.38
N LEU A 99 6.19 1.71 18.85
CA LEU A 99 5.24 2.55 19.57
C LEU A 99 3.98 1.79 19.96
N HIS A 100 3.46 0.92 19.08
CA HIS A 100 2.32 0.07 19.40
C HIS A 100 2.60 -0.87 20.56
N PHE A 101 3.78 -1.52 20.59
CA PHE A 101 4.18 -2.34 21.73
C PHE A 101 4.33 -1.51 23.01
N CYS A 102 4.97 -0.35 22.95
CA CYS A 102 5.06 0.55 24.10
C CYS A 102 3.69 0.94 24.65
N GLN A 103 2.72 1.20 23.78
CA GLN A 103 1.34 1.48 24.16
C GLN A 103 0.68 0.26 24.81
N MET A 104 0.85 -0.94 24.25
CA MET A 104 0.32 -2.19 24.84
C MET A 104 0.88 -2.49 26.23
N PHE A 105 2.15 -2.14 26.48
CA PHE A 105 2.77 -2.28 27.79
C PHE A 105 2.50 -1.11 28.73
N GLY A 106 1.68 -0.13 28.33
CA GLY A 106 1.31 1.02 29.16
C GLY A 106 2.45 2.03 29.38
N VAL A 107 3.48 2.00 28.53
CA VAL A 107 4.62 2.94 28.60
C VAL A 107 4.22 4.31 28.06
N ILE A 108 3.30 4.35 27.09
CA ILE A 108 2.77 5.55 26.44
C ILE A 108 1.25 5.43 26.24
N SER A 109 0.55 6.57 26.15
CA SER A 109 -0.90 6.67 25.84
C SER A 109 -1.16 7.04 24.39
#